data_AF-A0A0D6AX46-F1
#
_entry.id   AF-A0A0D6AX46-F1
#
_cell.length_a   1.000
_cell.length_b   1.000
_cell.length_c   1.000
_cell.angle_alpha   90.00
_cell.angle_beta   90.00
_cell.angle_gamma   90.00
#
_symmetry.space_group_name_H-M   'P 1'
#
loop_
_entity.id
_entity.type
_entity.pdbx_description
1 polymer ?
#
loop_
_entity_poly.entity_id
_entity_poly.type
_entity_poly.pdbx_seq_one_letter_code
_entity_poly.pdbx_strand_id
1 'polypeptide(L)'
;MIAFRGLVWRLLPAERAGAPCAPVASPEGRFHRPGEAVFYASLTAEGAGVAIARYLTPDAPARALVPLAVAADRIVDLPAPNPASIVWQDLRASGAPAPT
;
A
#
# COMPACT_ATOMS: atom_id res chain seq x y z
N MET A 1 15.18 4.90 12.51
CA MET A 1 13.84 5.47 12.29
C MET A 1 13.98 6.96 12.02
N ILE A 2 13.14 7.51 11.16
CA ILE A 2 13.15 8.92 10.77
C ILE A 2 11.79 9.57 11.03
N ALA A 3 11.75 10.89 11.18
CA ALA A 3 10.50 11.64 11.12
C ALA A 3 10.09 11.88 9.66
N PHE A 4 8.79 11.85 9.38
CA PHE A 4 8.22 12.20 8.09
C PHE A 4 7.06 13.18 8.27
N ARG A 5 7.05 14.22 7.44
CA ARG A 5 5.99 15.22 7.31
C ARG A 5 5.81 15.47 5.82
N GLY A 6 4.66 15.15 5.26
CA GLY A 6 4.46 15.34 3.83
C GLY A 6 3.14 14.81 3.31
N LEU A 7 2.89 15.11 2.03
CA LEU A 7 1.80 14.52 1.29
C LEU A 7 2.16 13.11 0.83
N VAL A 8 1.18 12.22 0.91
CA VAL A 8 1.20 10.88 0.33
C VAL A 8 -0.08 10.66 -0.46
N TRP A 9 -0.06 9.71 -1.38
CA TRP A 9 -1.18 9.43 -2.27
C TRP A 9 -1.65 8.00 -2.06
N ARG A 10 -2.93 7.84 -1.73
CA ARG A 10 -3.56 6.55 -1.52
C ARG A 10 -4.54 6.26 -2.64
N LEU A 11 -4.44 5.07 -3.24
CA LEU A 11 -5.48 4.50 -4.10
C LEU A 11 -6.33 3.53 -3.30
N LEU A 12 -7.65 3.69 -3.39
CA LEU A 12 -8.64 2.82 -2.75
C LEU A 12 -9.88 2.68 -3.64
N PRO A 13 -10.75 1.68 -3.43
CA PRO A 13 -12.03 1.61 -4.13
C PRO A 13 -12.80 2.92 -4.00
N ALA A 14 -13.43 3.38 -5.09
CA ALA A 14 -14.10 4.67 -5.15
C ALA A 14 -15.21 4.80 -4.09
N GLU A 15 -15.93 3.70 -3.80
CA GLU A 15 -16.97 3.67 -2.76
C GLU A 15 -16.42 3.91 -1.35
N ARG A 16 -15.11 3.73 -1.14
CA ARG A 16 -14.43 3.96 0.15
C ARG A 16 -13.76 5.33 0.24
N ALA A 17 -13.86 6.18 -0.79
CA ALA A 17 -13.20 7.49 -0.82
C ALA A 17 -13.60 8.40 0.35
N GLY A 18 -14.81 8.23 0.91
CA GLY A 18 -15.27 8.97 2.10
C GLY A 18 -14.59 8.59 3.42
N ALA A 19 -13.80 7.52 3.45
CA ALA A 19 -13.05 7.07 4.62
C ALA A 19 -11.59 6.72 4.27
N PRO A 20 -10.78 7.69 3.82
CA PRO A 20 -9.49 7.41 3.19
C PRO A 20 -8.40 6.98 4.18
N CYS A 21 -8.67 7.03 5.49
CA CYS A 21 -7.77 6.50 6.54
C CYS A 21 -8.21 5.11 7.04
N ALA A 22 -9.35 4.58 6.57
CA ALA A 22 -9.80 3.26 6.99
C ALA A 22 -8.77 2.18 6.60
N PRO A 23 -8.56 1.15 7.43
CA PRO A 23 -7.58 0.09 7.13
C PRO A 23 -7.88 -0.64 5.82
N VAL A 24 -6.84 -1.28 5.28
CA VAL A 24 -6.99 -2.24 4.18
C VAL A 24 -7.88 -3.41 4.64
N ALA A 25 -8.66 -3.95 3.71
CA ALA A 25 -9.50 -5.13 3.98
C ALA A 25 -8.81 -6.45 3.60
N SER A 26 -7.64 -6.37 2.96
CA SER A 26 -6.86 -7.56 2.62
C SER A 26 -6.42 -8.27 3.90
N PRO A 27 -6.53 -9.61 3.98
CA PRO A 27 -6.09 -10.35 5.17
C PRO A 27 -4.57 -10.32 5.34
N GLU A 28 -3.83 -10.06 4.27
CA GLU A 28 -2.38 -9.91 4.30
C GLU A 28 -1.92 -8.99 3.17
N GLY A 29 -0.70 -8.49 3.29
CA GLY A 29 -0.02 -7.82 2.19
C GLY A 29 1.44 -7.65 2.55
N ARG A 30 2.23 -7.17 1.60
CA ARG A 30 3.70 -7.08 1.70
C ARG A 30 4.27 -6.58 3.03
N PHE A 31 3.60 -5.65 3.72
CA PHE A 31 4.07 -5.04 4.96
C PHE A 31 3.09 -5.17 6.14
N HIS A 32 2.12 -6.10 6.09
CA HIS A 32 1.25 -6.35 7.24
C HIS A 32 0.74 -7.79 7.32
N ARG A 33 0.53 -8.23 8.56
CA ARG A 33 -0.07 -9.51 8.94
C ARG A 33 -1.58 -9.39 9.14
N PRO A 34 -2.32 -10.52 9.12
CA PRO A 34 -3.74 -10.52 9.44
C PRO A 34 -4.05 -9.85 10.78
N GLY A 35 -5.04 -8.95 10.77
CA GLY A 35 -5.50 -8.21 11.95
C GLY A 35 -4.81 -6.87 12.19
N GLU A 36 -3.75 -6.53 11.46
CA GLU A 36 -3.08 -5.24 11.61
C GLU A 36 -3.83 -4.12 10.87
N ALA A 37 -4.09 -3.02 11.58
CA ALA A 37 -4.74 -1.84 11.02
C ALA A 37 -3.74 -0.98 10.23
N VAL A 38 -3.62 -1.23 8.93
CA VAL A 38 -2.68 -0.50 8.05
C VAL A 38 -3.35 0.13 6.84
N PHE A 39 -2.68 1.11 6.23
CA PHE A 39 -2.96 1.52 4.86
C PHE A 39 -1.67 1.69 4.06
N TYR A 40 -1.80 1.58 2.74
CA TYR A 40 -0.72 1.83 1.80
C TYR A 40 -0.90 3.18 1.13
N ALA A 41 0.20 3.92 0.99
CA ALA A 41 0.27 5.14 0.22
C ALA A 41 1.63 5.25 -0.47
N SER A 42 1.68 6.01 -1.54
CA SER A 42 2.89 6.30 -2.29
C SER A 42 3.33 7.75 -2.05
N LEU A 43 4.61 8.04 -2.29
CA LEU A 43 5.18 9.40 -2.21
C LEU A 43 4.90 10.25 -3.45
N THR A 44 4.22 9.70 -4.47
CA THR A 44 3.73 10.44 -5.62
C THR A 44 2.42 9.83 -6.13
N ALA A 45 1.65 10.60 -6.90
CA ALA A 45 0.43 10.13 -7.56
C ALA A 45 0.72 9.02 -8.57
N GLU A 46 1.77 9.19 -9.38
CA GLU A 46 2.22 8.24 -10.38
C GLU A 46 2.68 6.93 -9.73
N GLY A 47 3.41 7.04 -8.61
CA GLY A 47 3.86 5.89 -7.83
C GLY A 47 2.70 5.05 -7.30
N ALA A 48 1.59 5.69 -6.91
CA ALA A 48 0.38 4.98 -6.51
C ALA A 48 -0.19 4.16 -7.68
N GLY A 49 -0.23 4.76 -8.87
CA GLY A 49 -0.66 4.08 -10.10
C GLY A 49 0.21 2.85 -10.43
N VAL A 50 1.53 3.00 -10.36
CA VAL A 50 2.48 1.88 -10.57
C VAL A 50 2.28 0.78 -9.53
N ALA A 51 2.07 1.14 -8.27
CA ALA A 51 1.92 0.18 -7.17
C ALA A 51 0.65 -0.68 -7.32
N ILE A 52 -0.46 -0.10 -7.78
CA ILE A 52 -1.74 -0.82 -7.91
C ILE A 52 -1.85 -1.59 -9.24
N ALA A 53 -1.07 -1.24 -10.27
CA ALA A 53 -1.25 -1.75 -11.63
C ALA A 53 -1.36 -3.28 -11.73
N ARG A 54 -0.58 -4.02 -10.93
CA ARG A 54 -0.60 -5.49 -10.90
C ARG A 54 -1.83 -6.11 -10.23
N TYR A 55 -2.66 -5.32 -9.56
CA TYR A 55 -3.89 -5.74 -8.90
C TYR A 55 -5.14 -5.35 -9.68
N LEU A 56 -4.99 -4.62 -10.79
CA LEU A 56 -6.10 -4.23 -11.64
C LEU A 56 -6.39 -5.36 -12.64
N THR A 57 -7.63 -5.80 -12.67
CA THR A 57 -8.22 -6.67 -13.69
C THR A 57 -9.16 -5.83 -14.56
N PRO A 58 -9.60 -6.32 -15.74
CA PRO A 58 -10.62 -5.64 -16.54
C PRO A 58 -11.89 -5.30 -15.76
N ASP A 59 -12.26 -6.16 -14.80
CA ASP A 59 -13.46 -5.99 -13.96
C ASP A 59 -13.18 -5.29 -12.62
N ALA A 60 -11.97 -4.75 -12.43
CA ALA A 60 -11.63 -4.10 -11.17
C ALA A 60 -12.53 -2.87 -10.94
N PRO A 61 -13.06 -2.69 -9.71
CA PRO A 61 -13.89 -1.54 -9.40
C PRO A 61 -13.10 -0.25 -9.57
N ALA A 62 -13.82 0.84 -9.88
CA ALA A 62 -13.26 2.16 -10.00
C ALA A 62 -12.46 2.53 -8.73
N ARG A 63 -11.34 3.23 -8.93
CA ARG A 63 -10.45 3.63 -7.84
C ARG A 63 -10.45 5.14 -7.70
N ALA A 64 -10.36 5.62 -6.47
CA ALA A 64 -10.13 7.02 -6.15
C ALA A 64 -8.69 7.21 -5.69
N LEU A 65 -8.02 8.20 -6.26
CA LEU A 65 -6.71 8.69 -5.80
C LEU A 65 -6.95 9.81 -4.79
N VAL A 66 -6.55 9.60 -3.54
CA VAL A 66 -6.78 10.55 -2.46
C VAL A 66 -5.42 11.02 -1.89
N PRO A 67 -5.13 12.33 -1.90
CA PRO A 67 -3.98 12.87 -1.20
C PRO A 67 -4.24 12.91 0.31
N LEU A 68 -3.23 12.56 1.10
CA LEU A 68 -3.26 12.58 2.56
C LEU A 68 -2.03 13.31 3.09
N ALA A 69 -2.22 14.20 4.06
CA ALA A 69 -1.11 14.74 4.83
C ALA A 69 -0.76 13.77 5.96
N VAL A 70 0.50 13.33 6.00
CA VAL A 70 1.00 12.43 7.04
C VAL A 70 2.00 13.17 7.91
N ALA A 71 1.84 13.01 9.21
CA ALA A 71 2.81 13.39 10.21
C ALA A 71 3.13 12.20 11.12
N ALA A 72 4.35 11.68 11.02
CA ALA A 72 4.82 10.57 11.83
C ALA A 72 6.24 10.84 12.35
N ASP A 73 6.45 10.73 13.66
CA ASP A 73 7.77 10.96 14.28
C ASP A 73 8.75 9.82 14.03
N ARG A 74 8.21 8.63 13.73
CA ARG A 74 8.98 7.39 13.65
C ARG A 74 8.50 6.54 12.48
N ILE A 75 9.21 6.62 11.38
CA ILE A 75 9.10 5.72 10.22
C ILE A 75 10.37 4.88 10.14
N VAL A 76 10.21 3.59 9.85
CA VAL A 76 11.34 2.74 9.46
C VAL A 76 11.61 3.02 7.98
N ASP A 77 12.75 3.63 7.70
CA ASP A 77 13.22 3.85 6.33
C ASP A 77 13.99 2.62 5.85
N LEU A 78 13.54 2.03 4.73
CA LEU A 78 14.08 0.80 4.16
C LEU A 78 14.73 1.11 2.80
N PRO A 79 16.04 1.42 2.77
CA PRO A 79 16.73 1.80 1.52
C PRO A 79 16.83 0.61 0.56
N ALA A 80 16.87 0.90 -0.74
CA ALA A 80 17.14 -0.11 -1.75
C ALA A 80 18.63 -0.52 -1.76
N PRO A 81 18.95 -1.80 -2.06
CA PRO A 81 18.03 -2.91 -2.29
C PRO A 81 17.47 -3.45 -0.96
N ASN A 82 16.16 -3.67 -0.93
CA ASN A 82 15.41 -4.14 0.24
C ASN A 82 14.64 -5.40 -0.17
N PRO A 83 14.70 -6.50 0.62
CA PRO A 83 13.90 -7.71 0.37
C PRO A 83 12.40 -7.45 0.25
N ALA A 84 11.86 -6.37 0.82
CA ALA A 84 10.46 -6.01 0.63
C ALA A 84 10.16 -5.42 -0.76
N SER A 85 11.14 -5.17 -1.62
CA SER A 85 10.94 -4.76 -3.02
C SER A 85 10.65 -5.93 -3.97
N ILE A 86 10.59 -7.18 -3.48
CA ILE A 86 10.30 -8.36 -4.29
C ILE A 86 8.85 -8.34 -4.81
N VAL A 87 8.63 -8.82 -6.03
CA VAL A 87 7.28 -9.16 -6.54
C VAL A 87 6.81 -10.40 -5.79
N TRP A 88 6.02 -10.19 -4.74
CA TRP A 88 5.61 -11.25 -3.82
C TRP A 88 4.36 -12.01 -4.29
N GLN A 89 3.66 -11.48 -5.29
CA GLN A 89 2.50 -12.14 -5.89
C GLN A 89 2.89 -13.48 -6.54
N ASP A 90 4.08 -13.58 -7.12
CA ASP A 90 4.60 -14.83 -7.68
C ASP A 90 4.91 -15.85 -6.57
N LEU A 91 5.35 -15.38 -5.39
CA LEU A 91 5.53 -16.21 -4.20
C LEU A 91 4.17 -16.74 -3.70
N ARG A 92 3.13 -15.90 -3.69
CA ARG A 92 1.77 -16.36 -3.36
C ARG A 92 1.23 -17.36 -4.37
N ALA A 93 1.47 -17.14 -5.65
CA ALA A 93 1.04 -18.06 -6.71
C ALA A 93 1.68 -19.44 -6.57
N SER A 94 2.89 -19.53 -5.98
CA SER A 94 3.54 -20.81 -5.66
C SER A 94 3.12 -21.42 -4.32
N GLY A 95 2.20 -20.78 -3.58
CA GLY A 95 1.70 -21.23 -2.28
C GLY A 95 2.53 -20.76 -1.08
N ALA A 96 3.60 -19.99 -1.29
CA ALA A 96 4.39 -19.40 -0.20
C ALA A 96 3.65 -18.20 0.45
N PRO A 97 3.85 -17.92 1.75
CA PRO A 97 3.25 -16.77 2.41
C PRO A 97 3.82 -15.43 1.91
N ALA A 98 3.12 -14.33 2.22
CA ALA A 98 3.66 -12.99 2.00
C ALA A 98 4.95 -12.78 2.82
N PRO A 99 5.94 -12.01 2.30
CA PRO A 99 7.25 -11.84 2.93
C PRO A 99 7.27 -10.86 4.12
N THR A 100 6.15 -10.75 4.86
CA THR A 100 5.93 -9.80 5.97
C THR A 100 6.81 -10.02 7.18
#